data_AF-A0A952PT38-F1
#
_entry.id   AF-A0A952PT38-F1
#
_cell.length_a   1.000
_cell.length_b   1.000
_cell.length_c   1.000
_cell.angle_alpha   90.00
_cell.angle_beta   90.00
_cell.angle_gamma   90.00
#
_symmetry.space_group_name_H-M   'P 1'
#
loop_
_entity.id
_entity.type
_entity.pdbx_description
1 polymer ?
#
loop_
_entity_poly.entity_id
_entity_poly.type
_entity_poly.pdbx_seq_one_letter_code
_entity_poly.pdbx_strand_id
1 'polypeptide(L)'
;MRNFQSLDTHRNNPESDSLEFFLNAEDDDQPRLALRREGIYVTISASYGPLEIALRPRYEDLVRTLSRLTVVEGLHTTRQVGTGQAYVALGLSAEDDLLMRLTIVADATGHLSLNLALRQRAKSALYEWLEVAKVR
;
A
#
# COMPACT_ATOMS: atom_id res chain seq x y z
N MET A 1 -1.82 12.99 -15.38
CA MET A 1 -2.58 13.05 -14.10
C MET A 1 -2.54 11.66 -13.48
N ARG A 2 -2.22 11.52 -12.19
CA ARG A 2 -2.10 10.21 -11.52
C ARG A 2 -3.44 9.92 -10.85
N ASN A 3 -4.16 8.89 -11.28
CA ASN A 3 -5.43 8.50 -10.69
C ASN A 3 -5.19 7.46 -9.59
N PHE A 4 -5.66 7.73 -8.37
CA PHE A 4 -5.58 6.80 -7.25
C PHE A 4 -6.95 6.20 -6.99
N GLN A 5 -7.00 4.87 -6.84
CA GLN A 5 -8.23 4.18 -6.47
C GLN A 5 -8.38 4.17 -4.95
N SER A 6 -9.51 4.66 -4.45
CA SER A 6 -9.77 4.74 -3.01
C SER A 6 -10.19 3.38 -2.46
N LEU A 7 -9.59 2.97 -1.35
CA LEU A 7 -9.98 1.81 -0.55
C LEU A 7 -10.33 2.28 0.85
N ASP A 8 -11.52 1.95 1.33
CA ASP A 8 -12.07 2.43 2.60
C ASP A 8 -12.38 1.30 3.60
N THR A 9 -12.59 0.10 3.07
CA THR A 9 -12.98 -1.09 3.84
C THR A 9 -11.79 -2.03 3.97
N HIS A 10 -11.77 -2.78 5.07
CA HIS A 10 -10.74 -3.78 5.32
C HIS A 10 -11.30 -5.03 5.98
N ARG A 11 -10.59 -6.15 5.81
CA ARG A 11 -10.83 -7.42 6.47
C ARG A 11 -9.52 -7.94 7.04
N ASN A 12 -9.51 -8.17 8.35
CA ASN A 12 -8.39 -8.78 9.05
C ASN A 12 -8.68 -10.29 9.24
N ASN A 13 -7.71 -11.13 8.91
CA ASN A 13 -7.72 -12.55 9.23
C ASN A 13 -6.56 -12.86 10.20
N PRO A 14 -6.83 -12.99 11.51
CA PRO A 14 -5.81 -13.28 12.52
C PRO A 14 -5.14 -14.66 12.35
N GLU A 15 -5.84 -15.64 11.77
CA GLU A 15 -5.29 -17.00 11.63
C GLU A 15 -4.15 -17.07 10.60
N SER A 16 -4.27 -16.29 9.52
CA SER A 16 -3.27 -16.21 8.45
C SER A 16 -2.32 -15.02 8.57
N ASP A 17 -2.48 -14.21 9.61
CA ASP A 17 -1.82 -12.92 9.81
C ASP A 17 -1.83 -12.07 8.53
N SER A 18 -3.04 -11.84 8.02
CA SER A 18 -3.27 -11.15 6.75
C SER A 18 -4.33 -10.06 6.87
N LEU A 19 -4.11 -8.98 6.12
CA LEU A 19 -4.99 -7.83 6.07
C LEU A 19 -5.34 -7.52 4.61
N GLU A 20 -6.63 -7.39 4.31
CA GLU A 20 -7.11 -7.09 2.97
C GLU A 20 -7.89 -5.77 2.97
N PHE A 21 -7.74 -4.98 1.91
CA PHE A 21 -8.48 -3.74 1.66
C PHE A 21 -9.19 -3.80 0.31
N PHE A 22 -10.39 -3.27 0.24
CA PHE A 22 -11.26 -3.27 -0.94
C PHE A 22 -12.27 -2.14 -0.84
N LEU A 23 -12.91 -1.82 -1.98
CA LEU A 23 -14.05 -0.89 -2.04
C LEU A 23 -15.37 -1.64 -1.80
N ASN A 24 -15.57 -2.76 -2.49
CA ASN A 24 -16.67 -3.70 -2.26
C ASN A 24 -16.11 -5.13 -2.12
N ALA A 25 -16.58 -5.87 -1.12
CA ALA A 25 -16.14 -7.24 -0.86
C ALA A 25 -16.63 -8.25 -1.91
N GLU A 26 -17.76 -7.97 -2.56
CA GLU A 26 -18.48 -8.91 -3.44
C GLU A 26 -18.00 -8.88 -4.90
N ASP A 27 -17.11 -7.94 -5.25
CA ASP A 27 -16.67 -7.72 -6.62
C ASP A 27 -15.14 -7.92 -6.72
N ASP A 28 -14.73 -8.90 -7.53
CA ASP A 28 -13.32 -9.23 -7.73
C ASP A 28 -12.66 -8.39 -8.84
N ASP A 29 -13.45 -7.69 -9.66
CA ASP A 29 -12.91 -6.79 -10.69
C ASP A 29 -12.51 -5.42 -10.12
N GLN A 30 -12.75 -5.19 -8.83
CA GLN A 30 -12.41 -3.97 -8.12
C GLN A 30 -10.97 -3.94 -7.61
N PRO A 31 -10.42 -2.75 -7.35
CA PRO A 31 -9.09 -2.62 -6.75
C PRO A 31 -9.06 -3.30 -5.38
N ARG A 32 -8.07 -4.16 -5.16
CA ARG A 32 -7.80 -4.80 -3.87
C ARG A 32 -6.35 -4.63 -3.46
N LEU A 33 -6.12 -4.64 -2.15
CA LEU A 33 -4.80 -4.67 -1.55
C LEU A 33 -4.78 -5.73 -0.45
N ALA A 34 -4.06 -6.81 -0.67
CA ALA A 34 -3.84 -7.85 0.32
C ALA A 34 -2.42 -7.75 0.90
N LEU A 35 -2.29 -7.91 2.21
CA LEU A 35 -1.03 -7.96 2.91
C LEU A 35 -0.95 -9.20 3.79
N ARG A 36 0.26 -9.73 3.95
CA ARG A 36 0.53 -10.85 4.85
C ARG A 36 1.92 -10.72 5.47
N ARG A 37 2.04 -10.98 6.77
CA ARG A 37 3.33 -11.07 7.46
C ARG A 37 3.98 -12.43 7.17
N GLU A 38 5.26 -12.41 6.81
CA GLU A 38 6.06 -13.61 6.50
C GLU A 38 7.46 -13.49 7.13
N GLY A 39 7.55 -13.80 8.42
CA GLY A 39 8.80 -13.62 9.17
C GLY A 39 9.24 -12.15 9.16
N ILE A 40 10.41 -11.86 8.58
CA ILE A 40 10.94 -10.48 8.48
C ILE A 40 10.39 -9.68 7.28
N TYR A 41 9.47 -10.25 6.51
CA TYR A 41 8.91 -9.64 5.31
C TYR A 41 7.41 -9.38 5.46
N VAL A 42 6.91 -8.44 4.66
CA VAL A 42 5.47 -8.28 4.40
C VAL A 42 5.25 -8.53 2.93
N THR A 43 4.43 -9.50 2.60
CA THR A 43 3.92 -9.67 1.23
C THR A 43 2.80 -8.67 1.02
N ILE A 44 2.86 -7.90 -0.06
CA ILE A 44 1.87 -6.91 -0.46
C ILE A 44 1.45 -7.26 -1.88
N SER A 45 0.18 -7.57 -2.09
CA SER A 45 -0.42 -7.75 -3.41
C SER A 45 -1.44 -6.64 -3.64
N ALA A 46 -1.27 -5.90 -4.73
CA ALA A 46 -2.31 -5.01 -5.24
C ALA A 46 -2.86 -5.61 -6.54
N SER A 47 -4.19 -5.69 -6.64
CA SER A 47 -4.87 -6.17 -7.85
C SER A 47 -5.91 -5.17 -8.36
N TYR A 48 -6.17 -5.23 -9.67
CA TYR A 48 -7.23 -4.48 -10.34
C TYR A 48 -7.68 -5.26 -11.58
N GLY A 49 -8.86 -5.88 -11.51
CA GLY A 49 -9.31 -6.86 -12.51
C GLY A 49 -8.27 -7.98 -12.67
N PRO A 50 -7.82 -8.28 -13.90
CA PRO A 50 -6.90 -9.40 -14.16
C PRO A 50 -5.43 -9.09 -13.84
N LEU A 51 -5.11 -7.87 -13.39
CA LEU A 51 -3.74 -7.43 -13.14
C LEU A 51 -3.42 -7.49 -11.66
N GLU A 52 -2.23 -8.00 -11.32
CA GLU A 52 -1.70 -8.04 -9.96
C GLU A 52 -0.23 -7.61 -9.95
N ILE A 53 0.14 -6.80 -8.97
CA ILE A 53 1.54 -6.55 -8.61
C ILE A 53 1.74 -7.03 -7.18
N ALA A 54 2.59 -8.04 -7.01
CA ALA A 54 3.00 -8.53 -5.71
C ALA A 54 4.45 -8.12 -5.39
N LEU A 55 4.66 -7.59 -4.19
CA LEU A 55 5.95 -7.20 -3.66
C LEU A 55 6.17 -7.86 -2.29
N ARG A 56 7.43 -8.02 -1.91
CA ARG A 56 7.81 -8.59 -0.61
C ARG A 56 8.86 -7.73 0.10
N PRO A 57 8.54 -6.48 0.47
CA PRO A 57 9.46 -5.62 1.22
C PRO A 57 9.78 -6.20 2.60
N ARG A 58 10.94 -5.79 3.15
CA ARG A 58 11.27 -6.05 4.56
C ARG A 58 10.32 -5.29 5.48
N TYR A 59 9.82 -5.96 6.51
CA TYR A 59 8.88 -5.39 7.47
C TYR A 59 9.43 -4.13 8.12
N GLU A 60 10.67 -4.16 8.63
CA GLU A 60 11.29 -3.02 9.31
C GLU A 60 11.44 -1.79 8.38
N ASP A 61 11.78 -2.01 7.10
CA ASP A 61 11.92 -0.92 6.14
C ASP A 61 10.57 -0.28 5.81
N LEU A 62 9.51 -1.10 5.71
CA LEU A 62 8.15 -0.63 5.51
C LEU A 62 7.66 0.20 6.70
N VAL A 63 7.76 -0.36 7.92
CA VAL A 63 7.33 0.31 9.15
C VAL A 63 8.10 1.61 9.38
N ARG A 64 9.44 1.57 9.24
CA ARG A 64 10.30 2.77 9.37
C ARG A 64 9.95 3.85 8.37
N THR A 65 9.51 3.47 7.17
CA THR A 65 9.10 4.43 6.15
C THR A 65 7.75 5.05 6.49
N LEU A 66 6.76 4.22 6.83
CA LEU A 66 5.42 4.67 7.24
C LEU A 66 5.46 5.60 8.46
N SER A 67 6.32 5.31 9.44
CA SER A 67 6.49 6.13 10.65
C SER A 67 7.14 7.49 10.40
N ARG A 68 7.69 7.73 9.21
CA ARG A 68 8.40 8.97 8.84
C ARG A 68 7.71 9.74 7.72
N LEU A 69 6.53 9.30 7.30
CA LEU A 69 5.75 10.03 6.32
C LEU A 69 5.27 11.36 6.91
N THR A 70 5.42 12.40 6.12
CA THR A 70 4.88 13.73 6.40
C THR A 70 3.83 14.05 5.36
N VAL A 71 2.82 14.84 5.76
CA VAL A 71 1.80 15.35 4.85
C VAL A 71 2.47 16.14 3.73
N VAL A 72 2.03 15.91 2.50
CA VAL A 72 2.39 16.72 1.33
C VAL A 72 1.15 17.15 0.58
N GLU A 73 1.20 18.33 -0.02
CA GLU A 73 0.13 18.80 -0.90
C GLU A 73 0.08 17.96 -2.17
N GLY A 74 -1.14 17.61 -2.61
CA GLY A 74 -1.39 16.86 -3.84
C GLY A 74 -1.22 15.34 -3.74
N LEU A 75 -1.33 14.66 -4.89
CA LEU A 75 -1.28 13.19 -4.99
C LEU A 75 0.16 12.71 -5.27
N HIS A 76 1.03 12.92 -4.29
CA HIS A 76 2.45 12.61 -4.39
C HIS A 76 2.89 11.54 -3.39
N THR A 77 3.73 10.62 -3.86
CA THR A 77 4.48 9.67 -3.04
C THR A 77 5.89 10.23 -2.81
N THR A 78 6.36 10.20 -1.57
CA THR A 78 7.57 10.91 -1.11
C THR A 78 8.68 9.97 -0.64
N ARG A 79 8.36 8.69 -0.41
CA ARG A 79 9.29 7.65 0.02
C ARG A 79 9.05 6.39 -0.79
N GLN A 80 10.05 5.53 -0.87
CA GLN A 80 9.96 4.23 -1.55
C GLN A 80 10.58 3.13 -0.69
N VAL A 81 9.98 1.94 -0.74
CA VAL A 81 10.48 0.71 -0.11
C VAL A 81 10.59 -0.36 -1.17
N GLY A 82 11.78 -0.95 -1.32
CA GLY A 82 12.08 -1.92 -2.38
C GLY A 82 13.38 -1.58 -3.10
N THR A 83 13.46 -1.97 -4.37
CA THR A 83 14.62 -1.71 -5.25
C THR A 83 14.27 -0.66 -6.30
N GLY A 84 15.26 -0.21 -7.08
CA GLY A 84 15.01 0.66 -8.23
C GLY A 84 14.11 0.05 -9.31
N GLN A 85 13.95 -1.28 -9.32
CA GLN A 85 13.17 -2.01 -10.34
C GLN A 85 11.80 -2.48 -9.85
N ALA A 86 11.63 -2.65 -8.53
CA ALA A 86 10.38 -3.08 -7.92
C ALA A 86 10.23 -2.45 -6.53
N TYR A 87 9.25 -1.57 -6.35
CA TYR A 87 9.08 -0.83 -5.11
C TYR A 87 7.62 -0.45 -4.85
N VAL A 88 7.32 -0.22 -3.56
CA VAL A 88 6.12 0.51 -3.14
C VAL A 88 6.52 1.94 -2.79
N ALA A 89 5.96 2.91 -3.51
CA ALA A 89 6.06 4.32 -3.17
C ALA A 89 4.92 4.72 -2.24
N LEU A 90 5.24 5.50 -1.22
CA LEU A 90 4.34 5.86 -0.13
C LEU A 90 4.29 7.38 0.02
N GLY A 91 3.10 7.91 0.29
CA GLY A 91 2.86 9.33 0.57
C GLY A 91 1.67 9.50 1.50
N LEU A 92 1.61 10.66 2.16
CA LEU A 92 0.48 11.03 3.02
C LEU A 92 -0.14 12.31 2.46
N SER A 93 -1.43 12.26 2.13
CA SER A 93 -2.15 13.42 1.60
C SER A 93 -2.55 14.40 2.70
N ALA A 94 -2.98 15.60 2.31
CA ALA A 94 -3.57 16.57 3.23
C ALA A 94 -4.89 16.10 3.88
N GLU A 95 -5.57 15.13 3.26
CA GLU A 95 -6.78 14.48 3.80
C GLU A 95 -6.44 13.32 4.75
N ASP A 96 -5.16 13.15 5.11
CA ASP A 96 -4.68 12.08 5.98
C ASP A 96 -4.83 10.66 5.35
N ASP A 97 -4.97 10.60 4.03
CA ASP A 97 -5.01 9.34 3.27
C ASP A 97 -3.59 8.84 2.95
N LEU A 98 -3.39 7.53 3.06
CA LEU A 98 -2.14 6.90 2.66
C LEU A 98 -2.16 6.60 1.16
N LEU A 99 -1.31 7.29 0.42
CA LEU A 99 -1.09 7.05 -1.00
C LEU A 99 -0.05 5.94 -1.15
N MET A 100 -0.46 4.84 -1.78
CA MET A 100 0.39 3.69 -2.07
C MET A 100 0.49 3.51 -3.58
N ARG A 101 1.71 3.32 -4.08
CA ARG A 101 1.96 2.98 -5.47
C ARG A 101 2.91 1.81 -5.57
N LEU A 102 2.40 0.65 -5.95
CA LEU A 102 3.25 -0.48 -6.29
C LEU A 102 3.71 -0.29 -7.72
N THR A 103 5.02 -0.37 -7.95
CA THR A 103 5.63 -0.14 -9.26
C THR A 103 6.60 -1.27 -9.60
N ILE A 104 6.44 -1.82 -10.79
CA ILE A 104 7.47 -2.61 -11.47
C ILE A 104 7.99 -1.76 -12.62
N VAL A 105 9.26 -1.41 -12.57
CA VAL A 105 9.93 -0.69 -13.65
C VAL A 105 10.27 -1.71 -14.73
N ALA A 106 9.83 -1.44 -15.95
CA ALA A 106 10.21 -2.22 -17.12
C ALA A 106 11.55 -1.72 -17.66
N ASP A 107 11.98 -2.25 -18.81
CA ASP A 107 13.14 -1.72 -19.52
C ASP A 107 12.87 -0.30 -20.08
N ALA A 108 13.82 0.17 -20.90
CA ALA A 108 14.21 1.54 -21.30
C ALA A 108 13.24 2.75 -21.20
N THR A 109 11.92 2.61 -21.07
CA THR A 109 10.96 3.73 -20.98
C THR A 109 9.68 3.46 -20.17
N GLY A 110 9.48 2.25 -19.62
CA GLY A 110 8.17 1.82 -19.10
C GLY A 110 8.13 1.53 -17.61
N HIS A 111 6.93 1.62 -17.02
CA HIS A 111 6.64 1.00 -15.73
C HIS A 111 5.17 0.58 -15.65
N LEU A 112 4.92 -0.51 -14.95
CA LEU A 112 3.58 -0.90 -14.53
C LEU A 112 3.38 -0.39 -13.11
N SER A 113 2.25 0.27 -12.85
CA SER A 113 1.92 0.72 -11.50
C SER A 113 0.45 0.61 -11.15
N LEU A 114 0.18 0.24 -9.91
CA LEU A 114 -1.15 0.32 -9.30
C LEU A 114 -1.12 1.41 -8.23
N ASN A 115 -2.02 2.39 -8.36
CA ASN A 115 -2.11 3.56 -7.49
C ASN A 115 -3.34 3.44 -6.60
N LEU A 116 -3.12 3.32 -5.30
CA LEU A 116 -4.16 3.08 -4.30
C LEU A 116 -4.11 4.16 -3.22
N ALA A 117 -5.25 4.67 -2.80
CA ALA A 117 -5.39 5.57 -1.68
C ALA A 117 -6.15 4.86 -0.57
N LEU A 118 -5.47 4.52 0.53
CA LEU A 118 -6.14 4.01 1.72
C LEU A 118 -6.73 5.19 2.48
N ARG A 119 -8.06 5.22 2.56
CA ARG A 119 -8.76 6.24 3.34
C ARG A 119 -8.40 6.15 4.82
N GLN A 120 -8.56 7.23 5.55
CA GLN A 120 -8.14 7.34 6.96
C GLN A 120 -8.46 6.09 7.83
N ARG A 121 -9.66 5.51 7.69
CA ARG A 121 -10.06 4.29 8.41
C ARG A 121 -9.23 3.07 8.01
N ALA A 122 -9.08 2.82 6.72
CA ALA A 122 -8.26 1.74 6.18
C ALA A 122 -6.78 1.93 6.53
N LYS A 123 -6.25 3.15 6.40
CA LYS A 123 -4.89 3.48 6.84
C LYS A 123 -4.68 3.17 8.32
N SER A 124 -5.62 3.55 9.19
CA SER A 124 -5.51 3.30 10.62
C SER A 124 -5.40 1.80 10.93
N ALA A 125 -6.20 0.97 10.24
CA ALA A 125 -6.12 -0.48 10.35
C ALA A 125 -4.77 -1.03 9.87
N LEU A 126 -4.22 -0.49 8.78
CA LEU A 126 -2.87 -0.85 8.32
C LEU A 126 -1.80 -0.51 9.36
N TYR A 127 -1.85 0.70 9.93
CA TYR A 127 -0.87 1.18 10.90
C TYR A 127 -0.90 0.36 12.18
N GLU A 128 -2.10 0.01 12.65
CA GLU A 128 -2.30 -0.87 13.80
C GLU A 128 -1.78 -2.28 13.52
N TRP A 129 -2.18 -2.87 12.39
CA TRP A 129 -1.73 -4.21 12.00
C TRP A 129 -0.22 -4.27 11.75
N LEU A 130 0.42 -3.19 11.30
CA LEU A 130 1.88 -3.12 11.15
C LEU A 130 2.62 -2.67 12.41
N GLU A 131 1.92 -2.35 13.50
CA GLU A 131 2.51 -1.81 14.73
C GLU A 131 3.36 -0.55 14.46
N VAL A 132 2.92 0.29 13.52
CA VAL A 132 3.60 1.56 13.23
C VAL A 132 3.41 2.46 14.45
N ALA A 133 4.51 2.77 15.13
CA ALA A 133 4.49 3.67 16.28
C ALA A 133 3.74 4.95 15.92
N LYS A 134 2.65 5.25 16.65
CA LYS A 134 1.91 6.50 16.50
C LYS A 134 2.88 7.64 16.78
N VAL A 135 3.27 8.36 15.73
CA VAL A 135 3.97 9.64 15.90
C VAL A 135 2.97 10.55 16.60
N ARG A 136 3.30 10.92 17.84
CA ARG A 136 2.56 11.92 18.62
C ARG A 136 2.66 13.29 17.97
#